data_AF-A0A6J7T9T6-F1
#
_entry.id   AF-A0A6J7T9T6-F1
#
_cell.length_a   1.000
_cell.length_b   1.000
_cell.length_c   1.000
_cell.angle_alpha   90.00
_cell.angle_beta   90.00
_cell.angle_gamma   90.00
#
_symmetry.space_group_name_H-M   'P 1'
#
loop_
_entity.id
_entity.type
_entity.pdbx_description
1 polymer ?
#
loop_
_entity_poly.entity_id
_entity_poly.type
_entity_poly.pdbx_seq_one_letter_code
_entity_poly.pdbx_strand_id
1 'polypeptide(L)' 'MNKKVEVSLLGPDEWVRLRAIRIRALIENPEAFGAALVEVEEQSREVWLKLFEKEDYIVASINGVDIGMLYIEV' A
#
# COMPACT_ATOMS: atom_id res chain seq x y z
N MET A 1 26.98 1.19 4.55
CA MET A 1 26.04 2.30 4.88
C MET A 1 24.86 1.70 5.62
N ASN A 2 24.60 2.13 6.87
CA ASN A 2 23.40 1.73 7.60
C ASN A 2 22.23 2.60 7.09
N LYS A 3 21.32 2.04 6.30
CA LYS A 3 20.13 2.77 5.85
C LYS A 3 19.09 2.68 6.97
N LYS A 4 18.71 3.82 7.56
CA LYS A 4 17.64 3.87 8.55
C LYS A 4 16.32 3.53 7.86
N VAL A 5 15.64 2.49 8.35
CA VAL A 5 14.29 2.14 7.92
C VAL A 5 13.31 2.83 8.86
N GLU A 6 12.35 3.54 8.29
CA GLU A 6 11.27 4.18 9.01
C GLU A 6 9.98 3.39 8.76
N VAL A 7 9.27 3.05 9.83
CA VAL A 7 8.04 2.27 9.77
C VAL A 7 6.90 3.14 10.27
N SER A 8 5.85 3.27 9.48
CA SER A 8 4.69 4.11 9.80
C SER A 8 3.39 3.41 9.43
N LEU A 9 2.33 3.72 10.18
CA LEU A 9 0.96 3.42 9.77
C LEU A 9 0.53 4.41 8.69
N LEU A 10 -0.24 3.95 7.71
CA LEU A 10 -0.93 4.84 6.77
C LEU A 10 -2.29 5.24 7.34
N GLY A 11 -2.63 6.52 7.17
CA GLY A 11 -3.98 7.04 7.41
C GLY A 11 -4.87 6.96 6.17
N PRO A 12 -6.21 7.08 6.32
CA PRO A 12 -7.14 7.16 5.18
C PRO A 12 -6.85 8.34 4.22
N ASP A 13 -6.25 9.42 4.71
CA ASP A 13 -5.79 10.55 3.89
C ASP A 13 -4.61 10.21 2.97
N GLU A 14 -3.86 9.15 3.29
CA GLU A 14 -2.74 8.62 2.51
C GLU A 14 -3.15 7.53 1.50
N TRP A 15 -4.44 7.38 1.20
CA TRP A 15 -4.94 6.36 0.26
C TRP A 15 -4.26 6.36 -1.12
N VAL A 16 -3.82 7.54 -1.60
CA VAL A 16 -3.06 7.67 -2.87
C VAL A 16 -1.70 6.97 -2.78
N ARG A 17 -1.03 7.07 -1.63
CA ARG A 17 0.24 6.40 -1.36
C ARG A 17 0.05 4.89 -1.30
N LEU A 18 -0.98 4.42 -0.60
CA LEU A 18 -1.37 3.01 -0.59
C LEU A 18 -1.60 2.46 -2.01
N ARG A 19 -2.38 3.17 -2.84
CA ARG A 19 -2.61 2.81 -4.24
C ARG A 19 -1.30 2.70 -5.03
N ALA A 20 -0.41 3.68 -4.89
CA ALA A 20 0.88 3.69 -5.58
C ALA A 20 1.79 2.52 -5.16
N ILE A 21 1.76 2.11 -3.89
CA ILE A 21 2.53 0.94 -3.43
C ILE A 21 1.94 -0.36 -4.02
N ARG A 22 0.61 -0.54 -3.96
CA ARG A 22 -0.04 -1.75 -4.50
C ARG A 22 0.17 -1.90 -6.02
N ILE A 23 0.04 -0.82 -6.79
CA ILE A 23 0.29 -0.84 -8.23
C ILE A 23 1.74 -1.25 -8.53
N ARG A 24 2.73 -0.65 -7.84
CA ARG A 24 4.14 -1.03 -8.02
C ARG A 24 4.37 -2.51 -7.72
N ALA A 25 3.81 -2.99 -6.62
CA ALA A 25 3.96 -4.39 -6.24
C ALA A 25 3.29 -5.36 -7.22
N LEU A 26 2.14 -5.00 -7.81
CA LEU A 26 1.46 -5.79 -8.84
C LEU A 26 2.20 -5.79 -10.19
N ILE A 27 2.86 -4.69 -10.55
CA ILE A 27 3.72 -4.63 -11.75
C ILE A 27 4.93 -5.57 -11.58
N GLU A 28 5.54 -5.60 -10.40
CA GLU A 28 6.68 -6.48 -10.10
C GLU A 28 6.27 -7.94 -9.90
N ASN A 29 5.12 -8.18 -9.26
CA ASN A 29 4.57 -9.50 -8.99
C ASN A 29 3.04 -9.51 -9.19
N PRO A 30 2.54 -9.93 -10.37
CA PRO A 30 1.12 -9.94 -10.68
C PRO A 30 0.25 -10.81 -9.76
N GLU A 31 0.85 -11.77 -9.04
CA GLU A 31 0.14 -12.63 -8.09
C GLU A 31 0.04 -12.00 -6.68
N ALA A 32 0.68 -10.85 -6.46
CA ALA A 32 0.60 -10.15 -5.20
C ALA A 32 -0.84 -9.71 -4.89
N PHE A 33 -1.28 -9.86 -3.64
CA PHE A 33 -2.58 -9.39 -3.16
C PHE A 33 -3.83 -10.01 -3.81
N GLY A 34 -3.69 -10.96 -4.74
CA GLY A 34 -4.82 -11.68 -5.36
C GLY A 34 -5.75 -10.84 -6.25
N ALA A 35 -5.37 -9.60 -6.59
CA ALA A 35 -6.15 -8.70 -7.44
C ALA A 35 -5.41 -8.43 -8.75
N ALA A 36 -6.14 -8.23 -9.86
CA ALA A 36 -5.51 -7.90 -11.13
C ALA A 36 -5.08 -6.42 -11.16
N LEU A 37 -3.95 -6.12 -11.81
CA LEU A 37 -3.44 -4.74 -11.96
C LEU A 37 -4.51 -3.77 -12.51
N VAL A 38 -5.22 -4.18 -13.57
CA VAL A 38 -6.26 -3.36 -14.21
C VAL A 38 -7.38 -3.02 -13.23
N GLU A 39 -7.82 -3.98 -12.41
CA GLU A 39 -8.87 -3.76 -11.42
C GLU A 39 -8.43 -2.74 -10.37
N VAL A 40 -7.18 -2.84 -9.90
CA VAL A 40 -6.62 -1.93 -8.88
C VAL A 40 -6.41 -0.52 -9.43
N GLU A 41 -6.06 -0.39 -10.71
CA GLU A 41 -5.91 0.92 -11.37
C GLU A 41 -7.24 1.67 -11.50
N GLU A 42 -8.35 0.95 -11.74
CA GLU A 42 -9.69 1.50 -11.95
C GLU A 42 -10.46 1.78 -10.64
N GLN A 43 -9.96 1.32 -9.48
CA GLN A 43 -10.63 1.52 -8.19
C GLN A 43 -10.80 3.00 -7.84
N SER A 44 -12.02 3.36 -7.44
CA SER A 44 -12.35 4.72 -6.98
C SER A 44 -11.80 4.98 -5.58
N ARG A 45 -11.72 6.27 -5.21
CA ARG A 45 -11.31 6.71 -3.87
C ARG A 45 -12.11 6.02 -2.75
N GLU A 46 -13.41 5.87 -2.94
CA GLU A 46 -14.32 5.28 -1.94
C GLU A 46 -13.96 3.83 -1.64
N VAL A 47 -13.52 3.06 -2.64
CA VAL A 47 -13.05 1.69 -2.45
C VAL A 47 -11.80 1.67 -1.57
N TRP A 48 -10.84 2.56 -1.84
CA TRP A 48 -9.61 2.65 -1.04
C TRP A 48 -9.89 3.05 0.40
N LEU A 49 -10.75 4.04 0.62
CA LEU A 49 -11.10 4.48 1.96
C LEU A 49 -11.82 3.40 2.76
N LYS A 50 -12.62 2.56 2.09
CA LYS A 50 -13.32 1.44 2.73
C LYS A 50 -12.37 0.36 3.25
N LEU A 51 -11.19 0.19 2.63
CA LEU A 51 -10.18 -0.76 3.13
C LEU A 51 -9.69 -0.36 4.53
N PHE A 52 -9.50 0.94 4.78
CA PHE A 52 -9.11 1.46 6.10
C PHE A 52 -10.17 1.27 7.19
N GLU A 53 -11.39 0.83 6.87
CA GLU A 53 -12.39 0.48 7.89
C GLU A 53 -12.12 -0.89 8.54
N LYS A 54 -11.32 -1.74 7.90
CA LYS A 54 -11.04 -3.12 8.34
C LYS A 54 -9.57 -3.47 8.39
N GLU A 55 -8.73 -2.71 7.68
CA GLU A 55 -7.33 -3.03 7.49
C GLU A 55 -6.44 -1.90 8.00
N ASP A 56 -5.48 -2.25 8.84
CA ASP A 56 -4.38 -1.37 9.23
C ASP A 56 -3.19 -1.61 8.29
N TYR A 57 -2.70 -0.53 7.66
CA TYR A 57 -1.59 -0.59 6.72
C TYR A 57 -0.30 -0.07 7.34
N ILE A 58 0.75 -0.88 7.31
CA ILE A 58 2.08 -0.54 7.81
C ILE A 58 3.06 -0.51 6.63
N VAL A 59 3.80 0.59 6.50
CA VAL A 59 4.75 0.80 5.40
C VAL A 59 6.16 1.03 5.95
N ALA A 60 7.13 0.36 5.34
CA ALA A 60 8.55 0.58 5.57
C ALA A 60 9.12 1.49 4.49
N SER A 61 9.86 2.52 4.90
CA SER A 61 10.44 3.54 4.01
C SER A 61 11.92 3.76 4.28
N ILE A 62 12.66 4.11 3.24
CA ILE A 62 14.04 4.62 3.35
C ILE A 62 14.10 5.93 2.57
N ASN A 63 14.50 7.03 3.23
CA ASN A 63 14.61 8.36 2.61
C ASN A 63 13.33 8.79 1.87
N GLY A 64 12.14 8.48 2.43
CA GLY A 64 10.84 8.80 1.84
C GLY A 64 10.40 7.89 0.68
N VAL A 65 11.18 6.86 0.34
CA VAL A 65 10.78 5.85 -0.65
C VAL A 65 10.25 4.62 0.07
N ASP A 66 9.01 4.23 -0.22
CA ASP A 66 8.42 3.01 0.32
C ASP A 66 9.09 1.78 -0.31
N ILE A 67 9.58 0.89 0.56
CA ILE A 67 10.32 -0.33 0.21
C ILE A 67 9.60 -1.62 0.62
N GLY A 68 8.49 -1.50 1.35
CA GLY A 68 7.70 -2.65 1.78
C GLY A 68 6.40 -2.21 2.43
N MET A 69 5.40 -3.08 2.36
CA MET A 69 4.12 -2.90 3.04
C MET A 69 3.64 -4.22 3.61
N LEU A 70 2.87 -4.13 4.69
CA LEU A 70 2.03 -5.20 5.19
C LEU A 70 0.70 -4.60 5.63
N TYR A 71 -0.34 -5.42 5.65
CA TYR A 71 -1.62 -5.03 6.22
C TYR A 71 -2.09 -6.10 7.19
N ILE A 72 -2.88 -5.68 8.16
CA ILE A 72 -3.50 -6.55 9.17
C ILE A 72 -5.00 -6.30 9.11
N GLU A 73 -5.79 -7.35 8.94
CA GLU A 73 -7.25 -7.28 9.04
C GLU A 73 -7.65 -7.39 10.53
N VAL A 74 -8.52 -6.49 10.99
CA VAL A 74 -8.92 -6.33 12.41
C VAL A 74 -10.38 -6.75 12.63
#